data_AF-A0A2D8XBQ9-F1
#
_entry.id   AF-A0A2D8XBQ9-F1
#
_cell.length_a   1.000
_cell.length_b   1.000
_cell.length_c   1.000
_cell.angle_alpha   90.00
_cell.angle_beta   90.00
_cell.angle_gamma   90.00
#
_symmetry.space_group_name_H-M   'P 1'
#
loop_
_entity.id
_entity.type
_entity.pdbx_description
1 polymer ?
#
loop_
_entity_poly.entity_id
_entity_poly.type
_entity_poly.pdbx_seq_one_letter_code
_entity_poly.pdbx_strand_id
1 'polypeptide(L)'
;MTNKSSDKRPMSSRYAVEVLPGGSDPVETPDDFFKLPFVMLSVAKRMSGKTCSMSQFLHILNKMGRLDRVILVSPTYENNKHYFKGLPLNEEEDVLEPTLDAADKIMRIVEEEARVYQEFHEQMKLWREIQRLIGNKGKKGGLHAPGLVDDVMQHVEKPTHKYGGRKPVVVAFFDDCQNTAAFSTKSSLSYMTIKHRHIGKTSEGSIGVSLMYACQNYTSASGGIPKTIRGNTTILCVFKNKNMKELDIIAEECSGEVDVDTFMAVHEAATEGDYSFLTIDLNRKSTHPSMFRKCWNEWITAQVVPSIDELTDVAGDDKSTENKQTKKDKKKTRASSDKRKRSGATPERENPSKKPVGGGPYTGKQQLAKAGRAKQKCPGPQM
;
A
#
# COMPACT_ATOMS: atom_id res chain seq x y z
N MET A 1 15.94 -20.48 -66.58
CA MET A 1 16.40 -19.22 -65.95
C MET A 1 15.89 -19.21 -64.52
N THR A 2 16.75 -18.98 -63.53
CA THR A 2 16.44 -19.16 -62.10
C THR A 2 15.78 -17.91 -61.52
N ASN A 3 14.56 -18.06 -60.99
CA ASN A 3 13.85 -16.98 -60.35
C ASN A 3 14.40 -16.79 -58.91
N LYS A 4 15.12 -15.70 -58.64
CA LYS A 4 15.71 -15.45 -57.32
C LYS A 4 14.62 -15.01 -56.33
N SER A 5 14.39 -15.86 -55.33
CA SER A 5 13.66 -15.49 -54.11
C SER A 5 14.25 -14.22 -53.48
N SER A 6 13.40 -13.24 -53.17
CA SER A 6 13.80 -12.03 -52.46
C SER A 6 13.86 -12.28 -50.96
N ASP A 7 15.09 -12.37 -50.44
CA ASP A 7 15.41 -12.52 -49.03
C ASP A 7 14.93 -11.31 -48.20
N LYS A 8 13.67 -11.36 -47.73
CA LYS A 8 13.10 -10.39 -46.80
C LYS A 8 13.56 -10.66 -45.36
N ARG A 9 14.84 -10.46 -45.09
CA ARG A 9 15.31 -10.34 -43.69
C ARG A 9 14.69 -9.08 -43.06
N PRO A 10 14.03 -9.18 -41.89
CA PRO A 10 13.48 -8.01 -41.21
C PRO A 10 14.61 -7.09 -40.77
N MET A 11 14.50 -5.78 -41.08
CA MET A 11 15.46 -4.80 -40.60
C MET A 11 15.32 -4.61 -39.09
N SER A 12 16.23 -5.18 -38.31
CA SER A 12 16.37 -4.83 -36.89
C SER A 12 16.72 -3.33 -36.78
N SER A 13 15.89 -2.57 -36.07
CA SER A 13 16.08 -1.13 -35.88
C SER A 13 17.49 -0.81 -35.36
N ARG A 14 18.09 0.27 -35.88
CA ARG A 14 19.37 0.84 -35.39
C ARG A 14 19.30 1.27 -33.91
N TYR A 15 18.10 1.35 -33.35
CA TYR A 15 17.79 1.73 -31.98
C TYR A 15 17.23 0.56 -31.16
N ALA A 16 17.49 -0.69 -31.56
CA ALA A 16 17.17 -1.87 -30.76
C ALA A 16 18.04 -1.92 -29.49
N VAL A 17 17.57 -1.24 -28.44
CA VAL A 17 18.12 -1.35 -27.08
C VAL A 17 17.42 -2.49 -26.37
N GLU A 18 18.18 -3.43 -25.84
CA GLU A 18 17.65 -4.46 -24.95
C GLU A 18 17.20 -3.79 -23.64
N VAL A 19 15.88 -3.75 -23.41
CA VAL A 19 15.30 -3.26 -22.16
C VAL A 19 15.52 -4.35 -21.11
N LEU A 20 16.56 -4.18 -20.30
CA LEU A 20 16.81 -5.06 -19.16
C LEU A 20 15.58 -5.06 -18.24
N PRO A 21 15.08 -6.23 -17.79
CA PRO A 21 13.93 -6.30 -16.89
C PRO A 21 14.26 -5.63 -15.56
N GLY A 22 13.60 -4.50 -15.28
CA GLY A 22 13.78 -3.75 -14.04
C GLY A 22 12.85 -4.25 -12.93
N GLY A 23 13.42 -4.77 -11.85
CA GLY A 23 12.67 -5.15 -10.66
C GLY A 23 13.56 -5.75 -9.57
N SER A 24 13.10 -5.68 -8.33
CA SER A 24 13.57 -6.58 -7.26
C SER A 24 12.88 -7.92 -7.41
N ASP A 25 13.59 -9.03 -7.20
CA ASP A 25 12.98 -10.36 -7.26
C ASP A 25 11.75 -10.45 -6.33
N PRO A 26 10.55 -10.68 -6.88
CA PRO A 26 9.33 -10.75 -6.08
C PRO A 26 9.36 -12.03 -5.22
N VAL A 27 8.75 -11.97 -4.04
CA VAL A 27 8.61 -13.19 -3.23
C VAL A 27 7.68 -14.14 -3.98
N GLU A 28 8.17 -15.37 -4.22
CA GLU A 28 7.42 -16.41 -4.92
C GLU A 28 6.12 -16.74 -4.17
N THR A 29 5.00 -16.71 -4.91
CA THR A 29 3.67 -17.09 -4.44
C THR A 29 3.02 -18.02 -5.47
N PRO A 30 2.04 -18.87 -5.08
CA PRO A 30 1.32 -19.75 -6.01
C PRO A 30 0.70 -19.02 -7.21
N ASP A 31 0.53 -19.72 -8.33
CA ASP A 31 0.12 -19.14 -9.61
C ASP A 31 -1.27 -18.46 -9.59
N ASP A 32 -2.15 -18.87 -8.68
CA ASP A 32 -3.47 -18.31 -8.42
C ASP A 32 -3.47 -17.19 -7.35
N PHE A 33 -2.31 -16.89 -6.76
CA PHE A 33 -2.15 -15.89 -5.70
C PHE A 33 -1.50 -14.60 -6.19
N PHE A 34 -1.77 -13.51 -5.47
CA PHE A 34 -1.25 -12.16 -5.75
C PHE A 34 0.29 -12.10 -5.66
N LYS A 35 0.88 -11.13 -6.36
CA LYS A 35 2.33 -10.83 -6.26
C LYS A 35 2.66 -10.15 -4.93
N LEU A 36 3.88 -10.35 -4.44
CA LEU A 36 4.39 -9.73 -3.21
C LEU A 36 5.66 -8.90 -3.48
N PRO A 37 5.87 -7.78 -2.74
CA PRO A 37 4.89 -7.13 -1.86
C PRO A 37 3.84 -6.33 -2.67
N PHE A 38 2.67 -6.09 -2.08
CA PHE A 38 1.55 -5.37 -2.71
C PHE A 38 1.17 -4.07 -1.96
N VAL A 39 0.33 -3.25 -2.58
CA VAL A 39 -0.51 -2.26 -1.89
C VAL A 39 -1.97 -2.64 -2.11
N MET A 40 -2.68 -2.90 -1.03
CA MET A 40 -4.08 -3.31 -1.02
C MET A 40 -4.95 -2.23 -0.39
N LEU A 41 -5.99 -1.81 -1.10
CA LEU A 41 -6.98 -0.86 -0.61
C LEU A 41 -8.35 -1.53 -0.56
N SER A 42 -9.00 -1.48 0.60
CA SER A 42 -10.34 -2.01 0.83
C SER A 42 -11.31 -0.88 1.15
N VAL A 43 -12.30 -0.68 0.28
CA VAL A 43 -13.32 0.38 0.37
C VAL A 43 -14.65 -0.24 0.76
N ALA A 44 -15.11 0.04 1.99
CA ALA A 44 -16.29 -0.61 2.54
C ALA A 44 -17.00 0.26 3.58
N LYS A 45 -18.33 0.37 3.48
CA LYS A 45 -19.12 1.13 4.45
C LYS A 45 -19.14 0.46 5.84
N ARG A 46 -19.67 1.17 6.83
CA ARG A 46 -19.75 0.66 8.21
C ARG A 46 -20.53 -0.65 8.21
N MET A 47 -20.05 -1.62 8.99
CA MET A 47 -20.62 -2.97 9.11
C MET A 47 -20.55 -3.84 7.85
N SER A 48 -19.85 -3.42 6.78
CA SER A 48 -19.66 -4.24 5.56
C SER A 48 -18.61 -5.37 5.69
N GLY A 49 -18.08 -5.67 6.88
CA GLY A 49 -17.18 -6.81 7.10
C GLY A 49 -15.71 -6.63 6.73
N LYS A 50 -15.27 -5.44 6.31
CA LYS A 50 -13.89 -5.18 5.83
C LYS A 50 -12.76 -5.75 6.69
N THR A 51 -12.77 -5.51 8.01
CA THR A 51 -11.69 -5.94 8.92
C THR A 51 -11.63 -7.46 9.01
N CYS A 52 -12.78 -8.13 8.99
CA CYS A 52 -12.91 -9.57 8.91
C CYS A 52 -12.41 -10.13 7.55
N SER A 53 -12.74 -9.49 6.43
CA SER A 53 -12.26 -9.92 5.11
C SER A 53 -10.74 -9.73 4.95
N MET A 54 -10.20 -8.63 5.48
CA MET A 54 -8.77 -8.33 5.50
C MET A 54 -7.99 -9.28 6.41
N SER A 55 -8.51 -9.58 7.61
CA SER A 55 -7.86 -10.57 8.48
C SER A 55 -7.90 -11.98 7.88
N GLN A 56 -9.00 -12.37 7.22
CA GLN A 56 -9.06 -13.62 6.45
C GLN A 56 -7.99 -13.69 5.36
N PHE A 57 -7.68 -12.59 4.67
CA PHE A 57 -6.57 -12.55 3.72
C PHE A 57 -5.21 -12.82 4.40
N LEU A 58 -4.97 -12.22 5.57
CA LEU A 58 -3.76 -12.50 6.37
C LEU A 58 -3.71 -13.97 6.81
N HIS A 59 -4.84 -14.57 7.20
CA HIS A 59 -4.92 -16.00 7.54
C HIS A 59 -4.62 -16.92 6.36
N ILE A 60 -5.06 -16.57 5.14
CA ILE A 60 -4.70 -17.30 3.92
C ILE A 60 -3.19 -17.26 3.72
N LEU A 61 -2.57 -16.07 3.80
CA LEU A 61 -1.13 -15.90 3.62
C LEU A 61 -0.30 -16.62 4.72
N ASN A 62 -0.80 -16.64 5.97
CA ASN A 62 -0.24 -17.39 7.09
C ASN A 62 -0.30 -18.91 6.86
N LYS A 63 -1.47 -19.42 6.46
CA LYS A 63 -1.69 -20.84 6.15
C LYS A 63 -0.82 -21.34 4.99
N MET A 64 -0.44 -20.45 4.07
CA MET A 64 0.50 -20.73 2.98
C MET A 64 1.98 -20.75 3.43
N GLY A 65 2.29 -20.43 4.69
CA GLY A 65 3.67 -20.28 5.17
C GLY A 65 4.42 -19.09 4.57
N ARG A 66 3.68 -18.06 4.13
CA ARG A 66 4.19 -16.88 3.42
C ARG A 66 3.95 -15.56 4.17
N LEU A 67 3.59 -15.61 5.45
CA LEU A 67 3.46 -14.44 6.34
C LEU A 67 4.36 -14.64 7.56
N ASP A 68 5.27 -13.71 7.80
CA ASP A 68 6.28 -13.80 8.87
C ASP A 68 6.09 -12.77 9.99
N ARG A 69 5.44 -11.64 9.68
CA ARG A 69 5.10 -10.58 10.63
C ARG A 69 3.92 -9.73 10.13
N VAL A 70 2.94 -9.47 10.98
CA VAL A 70 1.86 -8.51 10.77
C VAL A 70 2.06 -7.34 11.72
N ILE A 71 2.11 -6.13 11.18
CA ILE A 71 2.11 -4.88 11.97
C ILE A 71 0.75 -4.22 11.76
N LEU A 72 -0.03 -4.06 12.83
CA LEU A 72 -1.37 -3.50 12.79
C LEU A 72 -1.36 -2.06 13.31
N VAL A 73 -1.82 -1.12 12.50
CA VAL A 73 -2.14 0.24 12.92
C VAL A 73 -3.66 0.33 13.00
N SER A 74 -4.22 0.49 14.21
CA SER A 74 -5.68 0.56 14.40
C SER A 74 -6.07 1.25 15.71
N PRO A 75 -6.97 2.26 15.69
CA PRO A 75 -7.55 2.83 16.89
C PRO A 75 -8.66 1.95 17.52
N THR A 76 -8.95 0.78 16.94
CA THR A 76 -10.05 -0.11 17.36
C THR A 76 -9.62 -1.55 17.63
N TYR A 77 -8.31 -1.83 17.67
CA TYR A 77 -7.76 -3.18 17.84
C TYR A 77 -8.38 -3.95 19.02
N GLU A 78 -8.51 -3.32 20.19
CA GLU A 78 -9.04 -3.94 21.41
C GLU A 78 -10.43 -4.59 21.21
N ASN A 79 -11.28 -4.01 20.37
CA ASN A 79 -12.61 -4.56 20.06
C ASN A 79 -12.56 -5.68 19.00
N ASN A 80 -11.48 -5.75 18.24
CA ASN A 80 -11.32 -6.55 17.02
C ASN A 80 -10.25 -7.66 17.13
N LYS A 81 -9.58 -7.82 18.28
CA LYS A 81 -8.46 -8.79 18.48
C LYS A 81 -8.75 -10.21 17.97
N HIS A 82 -9.99 -10.67 18.15
CA HIS A 82 -10.44 -12.01 17.75
C HIS A 82 -10.20 -12.31 16.27
N TYR A 83 -10.21 -11.30 15.38
CA TYR A 83 -9.89 -11.46 13.96
C TYR A 83 -8.41 -11.79 13.71
N PHE A 84 -7.50 -11.39 14.59
CA PHE A 84 -6.05 -11.50 14.40
C PHE A 84 -5.43 -12.70 15.13
N LYS A 85 -6.22 -13.42 15.93
CA LYS A 85 -5.76 -14.58 16.71
C LYS A 85 -5.11 -15.65 15.81
N GLY A 86 -3.84 -15.95 16.08
CA GLY A 86 -3.06 -16.97 15.35
C GLY A 86 -2.25 -16.44 14.15
N LEU A 87 -2.32 -15.14 13.86
CA LEU A 87 -1.36 -14.48 12.96
C LEU A 87 -0.04 -14.20 13.69
N PRO A 88 1.09 -14.05 12.98
CA PRO A 88 2.36 -13.64 13.56
C PRO A 88 2.35 -12.13 13.86
N LEU A 89 1.67 -11.75 14.94
CA LEU A 89 1.51 -10.39 15.44
C LEU A 89 1.84 -10.37 16.93
N ASN A 90 2.86 -9.61 17.33
CA ASN A 90 3.17 -9.38 18.74
C ASN A 90 2.34 -8.18 19.24
N GLU A 91 1.41 -8.39 20.18
CA GLU A 91 0.53 -7.31 20.67
C GLU A 91 1.29 -6.11 21.27
N GLU A 92 2.50 -6.30 21.81
CA GLU A 92 3.27 -5.23 22.45
C GLU A 92 4.14 -4.42 21.46
N GLU A 93 4.61 -5.05 20.38
CA GLU A 93 5.52 -4.43 19.40
C GLU A 93 4.83 -4.03 18.10
N ASP A 94 3.87 -4.84 17.65
CA ASP A 94 3.30 -4.78 16.30
C ASP A 94 1.93 -4.08 16.25
N VAL A 95 1.29 -3.82 17.39
CA VAL A 95 0.05 -3.04 17.47
C VAL A 95 0.39 -1.58 17.76
N LEU A 96 0.11 -0.72 16.79
CA LEU A 96 0.47 0.70 16.81
C LEU A 96 -0.79 1.58 16.83
N GLU A 97 -0.80 2.56 17.73
CA GLU A 97 -1.73 3.68 17.65
C GLU A 97 -1.49 4.48 16.35
N PRO A 98 -2.53 5.07 15.73
CA PRO A 98 -2.45 5.73 14.43
C PRO A 98 -1.91 7.17 14.54
N THR A 99 -0.71 7.30 15.10
CA THR A 99 0.05 8.54 15.31
C THR A 99 0.84 8.98 14.08
N LEU A 100 1.39 10.20 14.09
CA LEU A 100 2.19 10.75 12.97
C LEU A 100 3.36 9.85 12.55
N ASP A 101 3.99 9.20 13.53
CA ASP A 101 5.20 8.38 13.44
C ASP A 101 4.93 6.89 13.22
N ALA A 102 3.66 6.46 13.10
CA ALA A 102 3.31 5.04 12.88
C ALA A 102 3.99 4.45 11.64
N ALA A 103 4.04 5.21 10.54
CA ALA A 103 4.76 4.82 9.33
C ALA A 103 6.28 4.73 9.53
N ASP A 104 6.87 5.61 10.34
CA ASP A 104 8.31 5.59 10.64
C ASP A 104 8.68 4.39 11.52
N LYS A 105 7.81 4.02 12.48
CA LYS A 105 7.93 2.79 13.29
C LYS A 105 7.92 1.54 12.40
N ILE A 106 6.95 1.43 11.48
CA ILE A 106 6.88 0.32 10.50
C ILE A 106 8.17 0.25 9.67
N MET A 107 8.64 1.38 9.13
CA MET A 107 9.87 1.40 8.33
C MET A 107 11.08 0.90 9.13
N ARG A 108 11.24 1.33 10.40
CA ARG A 108 12.31 0.85 11.29
C ARG A 108 12.22 -0.64 11.59
N ILE A 109 11.02 -1.18 11.81
CA ILE A 109 10.82 -2.63 12.00
C ILE A 109 11.32 -3.38 10.75
N VAL A 110 10.92 -2.96 9.55
CA VAL A 110 11.33 -3.61 8.29
C VAL A 110 12.83 -3.42 7.99
N GLU A 111 13.43 -2.30 8.42
CA GLU A 111 14.88 -2.09 8.39
C GLU A 111 15.65 -3.00 9.35
N GLU A 112 15.09 -3.29 10.53
CA GLU A 112 15.65 -4.26 11.47
C GLU A 112 15.53 -5.71 10.93
N GLU A 113 14.39 -6.08 10.35
CA GLU A 113 14.23 -7.37 9.65
C GLU A 113 15.29 -7.55 8.54
N ALA A 114 15.61 -6.47 7.82
CA ALA A 114 16.65 -6.47 6.79
C ALA A 114 18.05 -6.65 7.37
N ARG A 115 18.34 -6.01 8.52
CA ARG A 115 19.62 -6.16 9.23
C ARG A 115 19.84 -7.60 9.69
N VAL A 116 18.85 -8.18 10.37
CA VAL A 116 18.90 -9.57 10.87
C VAL A 116 19.05 -10.57 9.72
N TYR A 117 18.35 -10.36 8.61
CA TYR A 117 18.51 -11.17 7.40
C TYR A 117 19.91 -11.05 6.80
N GLN A 118 20.41 -9.82 6.62
CA GLN A 118 21.74 -9.55 6.06
C GLN A 118 22.85 -10.20 6.90
N GLU A 119 22.80 -10.01 8.23
CA GLU A 119 23.75 -10.57 9.18
C GLU A 119 23.77 -12.11 9.13
N PHE A 120 22.61 -12.77 9.14
CA PHE A 120 22.55 -14.22 8.99
C PHE A 120 23.20 -14.70 7.69
N HIS A 121 22.95 -14.03 6.56
CA HIS A 121 23.52 -14.43 5.26
C HIS A 121 25.04 -14.20 5.20
N GLU A 122 25.56 -13.16 5.84
CA GLU A 122 27.00 -12.91 5.98
C GLU A 122 27.67 -13.95 6.89
N GLN A 123 27.10 -14.20 8.07
CA GLN A 123 27.57 -15.24 8.98
C GLN A 123 27.53 -16.64 8.33
N MET A 124 26.48 -16.96 7.57
CA MET A 124 26.37 -18.22 6.82
C MET A 124 27.40 -18.33 5.69
N LYS A 125 27.75 -17.23 5.01
CA LYS A 125 28.82 -17.19 4.01
C LYS A 125 30.18 -17.48 4.67
N LEU A 126 30.47 -16.85 5.81
CA LEU A 126 31.69 -17.10 6.60
C LEU A 126 31.75 -18.53 7.14
N TRP A 127 30.66 -19.03 7.72
CA TRP A 127 30.56 -20.40 8.23
C TRP A 127 30.83 -21.44 7.14
N ARG A 128 30.25 -21.28 5.94
CA ARG A 128 30.50 -22.16 4.79
C ARG A 128 31.97 -22.13 4.36
N GLU A 129 32.61 -20.96 4.38
CA GLU A 129 34.03 -20.83 4.02
C GLU A 129 34.95 -21.50 5.05
N ILE A 130 34.68 -21.34 6.35
CA ILE A 130 35.38 -22.06 7.42
C ILE A 130 35.26 -23.58 7.21
N GLN A 131 34.04 -24.09 7.00
CA GLN A 131 33.81 -25.52 6.73
C GLN A 131 34.56 -26.00 5.47
N ARG A 132 34.61 -25.17 4.40
CA ARG A 132 35.35 -25.48 3.16
C ARG A 132 36.86 -25.53 3.38
N LEU A 133 37.43 -24.60 4.13
CA LEU A 133 38.86 -24.57 4.43
C LEU A 133 39.28 -25.79 5.25
N ILE A 134 38.47 -26.20 6.23
CA ILE A 134 38.76 -27.36 7.08
C ILE A 134 38.57 -28.67 6.30
N GLY A 135 37.51 -28.80 5.49
CA GLY A 135 37.31 -29.96 4.61
C GLY A 135 38.42 -30.17 3.58
N ASN A 136 39.12 -29.11 3.18
CA ASN A 136 40.27 -29.19 2.25
C ASN A 136 41.61 -29.58 2.90
N LYS A 137 41.68 -29.78 4.22
CA LYS A 137 42.89 -30.27 4.93
C LYS A 137 43.51 -31.53 4.32
N GLY A 138 42.74 -32.36 3.62
CA GLY A 138 43.23 -33.56 2.93
C GLY A 138 44.03 -33.31 1.64
N LYS A 139 44.10 -32.09 1.10
CA LYS A 139 44.75 -31.81 -0.20
C LYS A 139 45.65 -30.57 -0.17
N LYS A 140 46.94 -30.83 0.10
CA LYS A 140 48.12 -29.96 -0.08
C LYS A 140 48.23 -28.74 0.87
N GLY A 141 48.96 -28.93 1.97
CA GLY A 141 49.87 -27.90 2.50
C GLY A 141 49.29 -26.74 3.33
N GLY A 142 48.06 -26.82 3.82
CA GLY A 142 47.44 -25.78 4.66
C GLY A 142 47.46 -26.12 6.17
N LEU A 143 48.01 -25.22 6.98
CA LEU A 143 48.00 -25.17 8.47
C LEU A 143 48.12 -26.53 9.22
N HIS A 144 49.37 -26.92 9.51
CA HIS A 144 49.69 -27.96 10.49
C HIS A 144 49.48 -27.45 11.94
N ALA A 145 48.23 -27.34 12.36
CA ALA A 145 47.86 -27.21 13.78
C ALA A 145 46.63 -28.08 14.07
N PRO A 146 46.80 -29.40 14.28
CA PRO A 146 45.69 -30.33 14.48
C PRO A 146 44.73 -29.91 15.60
N GLY A 147 45.26 -29.58 16.79
CA GLY A 147 44.44 -29.17 17.94
C GLY A 147 43.70 -27.85 17.75
N LEU A 148 44.37 -26.80 17.24
CA LEU A 148 43.78 -25.45 17.15
C LEU A 148 42.51 -25.40 16.29
N VAL A 149 42.44 -26.21 15.24
CA VAL A 149 41.26 -26.24 14.36
C VAL A 149 40.14 -27.11 14.94
N ASP A 150 40.48 -28.17 15.67
CA ASP A 150 39.49 -29.04 16.29
C ASP A 150 38.86 -28.35 17.52
N ASP A 151 39.64 -27.52 18.24
CA ASP A 151 39.14 -26.59 19.25
C ASP A 151 38.22 -25.52 18.63
N VAL A 152 38.63 -24.88 17.52
CA VAL A 152 37.77 -23.90 16.82
C VAL A 152 36.49 -24.56 16.27
N MET A 153 36.55 -25.81 15.79
CA MET A 153 35.38 -26.57 15.33
C MET A 153 34.35 -26.80 16.44
N GLN A 154 34.77 -27.00 17.69
CA GLN A 154 33.84 -27.16 18.82
C GLN A 154 33.10 -25.86 19.19
N HIS A 155 33.56 -24.70 18.70
CA HIS A 155 33.08 -23.38 19.14
C HIS A 155 32.43 -22.53 18.02
N VAL A 156 32.45 -22.98 16.77
CA VAL A 156 31.81 -22.27 15.63
C VAL A 156 30.47 -22.93 15.30
N GLU A 157 29.44 -22.56 16.06
CA GLU A 157 28.06 -22.98 15.81
C GLU A 157 27.56 -22.53 14.43
N LYS A 158 26.63 -23.29 13.86
CA LYS A 158 25.98 -22.92 12.60
C LYS A 158 25.00 -21.77 12.85
N PRO A 159 25.11 -20.63 12.15
CA PRO A 159 24.17 -19.52 12.30
C PRO A 159 22.72 -19.97 12.07
N THR A 160 21.80 -19.35 12.82
CA THR A 160 20.36 -19.60 12.70
C THR A 160 19.62 -18.30 12.40
N HIS A 161 18.45 -18.41 11.78
CA HIS A 161 17.57 -17.28 11.48
C HIS A 161 16.13 -17.68 11.77
N LYS A 162 15.37 -16.77 12.40
CA LYS A 162 13.97 -16.99 12.79
C LYS A 162 13.05 -17.44 11.65
N TYR A 163 13.38 -17.11 10.40
CA TYR A 163 12.64 -17.54 9.20
C TYR A 163 13.42 -18.55 8.34
N GLY A 164 14.31 -19.36 8.93
CA GLY A 164 15.03 -20.43 8.24
C GLY A 164 15.95 -19.95 7.11
N GLY A 165 16.42 -18.71 7.18
CA GLY A 165 17.21 -18.05 6.13
C GLY A 165 16.42 -17.53 4.92
N ARG A 166 15.10 -17.72 4.87
CA ARG A 166 14.22 -17.10 3.87
C ARG A 166 14.09 -15.60 4.14
N LYS A 167 13.91 -14.82 3.06
CA LYS A 167 13.54 -13.41 3.10
C LYS A 167 12.17 -13.25 3.78
N PRO A 168 12.03 -12.47 4.87
CA PRO A 168 10.76 -12.28 5.55
C PRO A 168 9.71 -11.59 4.68
N VAL A 169 8.44 -11.96 4.89
CA VAL A 169 7.25 -11.29 4.36
C VAL A 169 6.55 -10.54 5.49
N VAL A 170 6.66 -9.22 5.46
CA VAL A 170 6.02 -8.31 6.41
C VAL A 170 4.79 -7.67 5.77
N VAL A 171 3.69 -7.63 6.51
CA VAL A 171 2.47 -6.91 6.12
C VAL A 171 2.14 -5.85 7.16
N ALA A 172 1.99 -4.59 6.75
CA ALA A 172 1.47 -3.53 7.60
C ALA A 172 0.02 -3.23 7.22
N PHE A 173 -0.89 -3.38 8.18
CA PHE A 173 -2.33 -3.21 8.00
C PHE A 173 -2.84 -1.98 8.76
N PHE A 174 -3.41 -1.02 8.05
CA PHE A 174 -4.05 0.17 8.58
C PHE A 174 -5.56 -0.04 8.59
N ASP A 175 -6.10 -0.39 9.76
CA ASP A 175 -7.54 -0.62 9.97
C ASP A 175 -8.20 0.61 10.62
N ASP A 176 -9.31 1.06 10.04
CA ASP A 176 -10.10 2.23 10.47
C ASP A 176 -9.32 3.53 10.78
N CYS A 177 -8.16 3.71 10.14
CA CYS A 177 -7.24 4.84 10.37
C CYS A 177 -7.63 6.15 9.65
N GLN A 178 -8.80 6.26 9.01
CA GLN A 178 -9.20 7.52 8.36
C GLN A 178 -9.42 8.64 9.38
N ASN A 179 -9.08 9.88 9.02
CA ASN A 179 -9.04 11.06 9.91
C ASN A 179 -8.05 10.99 11.10
N THR A 180 -7.23 9.95 11.22
CA THR A 180 -6.18 9.87 12.25
C THR A 180 -4.92 10.65 11.86
N ALA A 181 -3.99 10.83 12.79
CA ALA A 181 -2.73 11.50 12.54
C ALA A 181 -1.85 10.73 11.53
N ALA A 182 -1.90 9.39 11.54
CA ALA A 182 -1.21 8.52 10.58
C ALA A 182 -1.63 8.77 9.12
N PHE A 183 -2.84 9.31 8.88
CA PHE A 183 -3.33 9.65 7.53
C PHE A 183 -3.15 11.14 7.17
N SER A 184 -2.55 11.94 8.05
CA SER A 184 -2.28 13.34 7.78
C SER A 184 -1.15 13.53 6.74
N THR A 185 -1.16 14.67 6.06
CA THR A 185 -0.11 15.08 5.10
C THR A 185 1.26 15.31 5.74
N LYS A 186 1.35 15.30 7.08
CA LYS A 186 2.60 15.42 7.84
C LYS A 186 3.23 14.06 8.18
N SER A 187 2.50 12.96 8.00
CA SER A 187 3.00 11.61 8.23
C SER A 187 3.88 11.12 7.09
N SER A 188 4.79 10.19 7.39
CA SER A 188 5.57 9.48 6.37
C SER A 188 4.75 8.45 5.56
N LEU A 189 3.43 8.33 5.77
CA LEU A 189 2.62 7.26 5.17
C LEU A 189 2.67 7.25 3.63
N SER A 190 2.56 8.43 3.00
CA SER A 190 2.68 8.55 1.53
C SER A 190 4.07 8.19 1.02
N TYR A 191 5.13 8.53 1.77
CA TYR A 191 6.51 8.19 1.43
C TYR A 191 6.76 6.68 1.55
N MET A 192 6.29 6.07 2.65
CA MET A 192 6.34 4.63 2.88
C MET A 192 5.58 3.88 1.78
N THR A 193 4.42 4.39 1.36
CA THR A 193 3.62 3.78 0.27
C THR A 193 4.40 3.72 -1.04
N ILE A 194 4.97 4.83 -1.49
CA ILE A 194 5.76 4.88 -2.74
C ILE A 194 6.97 3.94 -2.66
N LYS A 195 7.61 3.87 -1.49
CA LYS A 195 8.83 3.07 -1.28
C LYS A 195 8.59 1.66 -0.75
N HIS A 196 7.36 1.17 -0.69
CA HIS A 196 7.03 -0.05 0.07
C HIS A 196 7.85 -1.28 -0.34
N ARG A 197 8.24 -1.39 -1.62
CA ARG A 197 9.10 -2.46 -2.18
C ARG A 197 10.58 -2.35 -1.81
N HIS A 198 11.03 -1.17 -1.38
CA HIS A 198 12.44 -0.77 -1.27
C HIS A 198 12.89 -0.46 0.17
N ILE A 199 12.01 -0.64 1.17
CA ILE A 199 12.33 -0.51 2.59
C ILE A 199 13.11 -1.74 3.05
N GLY A 200 14.04 -1.56 3.99
CA GLY A 200 14.90 -2.64 4.49
C GLY A 200 15.82 -3.16 3.39
N LYS A 201 16.77 -2.33 2.94
CA LYS A 201 17.74 -2.69 1.88
C LYS A 201 18.70 -3.77 2.36
N THR A 202 19.06 -4.67 1.45
CA THR A 202 20.02 -5.76 1.65
C THR A 202 20.96 -5.83 0.44
N SER A 203 22.02 -6.62 0.54
CA SER A 203 22.91 -6.93 -0.60
C SER A 203 22.22 -7.66 -1.75
N GLU A 204 21.07 -8.28 -1.49
CA GLU A 204 20.25 -9.05 -2.44
C GLU A 204 18.92 -8.32 -2.74
N GLY A 205 18.89 -6.98 -2.58
CA GLY A 205 17.74 -6.12 -2.89
C GLY A 205 17.16 -5.41 -1.67
N SER A 206 15.93 -5.77 -1.29
CA SER A 206 15.21 -5.17 -0.16
C SER A 206 14.11 -6.10 0.35
N ILE A 207 13.90 -6.15 1.67
CA ILE A 207 12.81 -6.92 2.30
C ILE A 207 11.45 -6.46 1.77
N GLY A 208 11.21 -5.15 1.85
CA GLY A 208 9.94 -4.54 1.50
C GLY A 208 8.82 -4.85 2.50
N VAL A 209 7.66 -4.22 2.30
CA VAL A 209 6.47 -4.40 3.12
C VAL A 209 5.24 -4.37 2.22
N SER A 210 4.29 -5.28 2.46
CA SER A 210 2.97 -5.20 1.83
C SER A 210 2.08 -4.31 2.68
N LEU A 211 1.32 -3.43 2.05
CA LEU A 211 0.50 -2.45 2.74
C LEU A 211 -0.98 -2.77 2.55
N MET A 212 -1.76 -2.83 3.62
CA MET A 212 -3.21 -3.02 3.58
C MET A 212 -3.91 -1.80 4.20
N TYR A 213 -4.99 -1.34 3.57
CA TYR A 213 -5.74 -0.17 3.99
C TYR A 213 -7.25 -0.48 4.04
N ALA A 214 -7.85 -0.58 5.23
CA ALA A 214 -9.30 -0.80 5.37
C ALA A 214 -10.02 0.52 5.68
N CYS A 215 -10.86 0.97 4.75
CA CYS A 215 -11.31 2.35 4.68
C CYS A 215 -12.80 2.45 4.35
N GLN A 216 -13.46 3.48 4.90
CA GLN A 216 -14.89 3.72 4.76
C GLN A 216 -15.26 4.56 3.54
N ASN A 217 -14.41 5.52 3.17
CA ASN A 217 -14.63 6.42 2.04
C ASN A 217 -13.38 6.49 1.17
N TYR A 218 -13.54 6.27 -0.14
CA TYR A 218 -12.45 6.34 -1.12
C TYR A 218 -11.90 7.77 -1.24
N THR A 219 -12.83 8.73 -1.33
CA THR A 219 -12.56 10.17 -1.37
C THR A 219 -13.46 10.93 -0.41
N SER A 220 -12.94 11.98 0.20
CA SER A 220 -13.73 13.00 0.91
C SER A 220 -12.93 14.32 0.96
N ALA A 221 -13.63 15.44 1.17
CA ALA A 221 -13.00 16.77 1.21
C ALA A 221 -11.95 16.91 2.34
N SER A 222 -12.14 16.18 3.44
CA SER A 222 -11.15 15.93 4.50
C SER A 222 -11.24 14.46 4.93
N GLY A 223 -10.10 13.83 5.23
CA GLY A 223 -10.04 12.46 5.75
C GLY A 223 -10.08 11.32 4.72
N GLY A 224 -10.18 11.62 3.43
CA GLY A 224 -10.19 10.63 2.35
C GLY A 224 -8.84 9.95 2.18
N ILE A 225 -8.79 8.91 1.35
CA ILE A 225 -7.53 8.20 1.10
C ILE A 225 -6.60 9.08 0.26
N PRO A 226 -5.36 9.35 0.70
CA PRO A 226 -4.39 10.10 -0.09
C PRO A 226 -4.27 9.55 -1.51
N LYS A 227 -4.26 10.43 -2.52
CA LYS A 227 -4.13 10.01 -3.94
C LYS A 227 -2.88 9.16 -4.17
N THR A 228 -1.81 9.39 -3.40
CA THR A 228 -0.60 8.56 -3.38
C THR A 228 -0.89 7.08 -3.10
N ILE A 229 -1.82 6.76 -2.19
CA ILE A 229 -2.18 5.37 -1.88
C ILE A 229 -3.00 4.76 -3.01
N ARG A 230 -4.03 5.48 -3.48
CA ARG A 230 -4.91 5.00 -4.56
C ARG A 230 -4.10 4.73 -5.85
N GLY A 231 -3.27 5.68 -6.27
CA GLY A 231 -2.41 5.55 -7.46
C GLY A 231 -1.20 4.60 -7.32
N ASN A 232 -0.96 4.01 -6.14
CA ASN A 232 0.00 2.91 -5.97
C ASN A 232 -0.70 1.58 -5.64
N THR A 233 -2.04 1.54 -5.59
CA THR A 233 -2.80 0.34 -5.27
C THR A 233 -2.61 -0.72 -6.36
N THR A 234 -2.23 -1.93 -5.95
CA THR A 234 -2.11 -3.10 -6.83
C THR A 234 -3.25 -4.09 -6.63
N ILE A 235 -3.93 -4.05 -5.48
CA ILE A 235 -5.11 -4.88 -5.19
C ILE A 235 -6.21 -3.97 -4.63
N LEU A 236 -7.34 -3.85 -5.33
CA LEU A 236 -8.47 -3.04 -4.88
C LEU A 236 -9.65 -3.94 -4.51
N CYS A 237 -10.15 -3.80 -3.28
CA CYS A 237 -11.33 -4.49 -2.78
C CYS A 237 -12.49 -3.49 -2.63
N VAL A 238 -13.55 -3.64 -3.41
CA VAL A 238 -14.73 -2.76 -3.42
C VAL A 238 -15.94 -3.53 -2.92
N PHE A 239 -16.40 -3.20 -1.72
CA PHE A 239 -17.60 -3.79 -1.13
C PHE A 239 -18.88 -3.15 -1.71
N LYS A 240 -20.04 -3.73 -1.41
CA LYS A 240 -21.33 -3.16 -1.82
C LYS A 240 -21.45 -1.70 -1.34
N ASN A 241 -21.67 -0.80 -2.28
CA ASN A 241 -21.76 0.65 -2.05
C ASN A 241 -22.94 1.21 -2.84
N LYS A 242 -23.77 2.05 -2.21
CA LYS A 242 -24.92 2.71 -2.87
C LYS A 242 -24.61 4.12 -3.37
N ASN A 243 -23.40 4.61 -3.11
CA ASN A 243 -22.96 5.93 -3.54
C ASN A 243 -22.36 5.86 -4.95
N MET A 244 -23.20 5.95 -5.99
CA MET A 244 -22.77 5.83 -7.38
C MET A 244 -21.59 6.75 -7.71
N LYS A 245 -21.60 8.01 -7.25
CA LYS A 245 -20.49 8.97 -7.43
C LYS A 245 -19.14 8.50 -6.91
N GLU A 246 -19.12 7.64 -5.90
CA GLU A 246 -17.89 7.07 -5.37
C GLU A 246 -17.46 5.84 -6.16
N LEU A 247 -18.41 5.07 -6.70
CA LEU A 247 -18.13 4.00 -7.67
C LEU A 247 -17.61 4.57 -9.00
N ASP A 248 -18.22 5.64 -9.51
CA ASP A 248 -17.80 6.37 -10.72
C ASP A 248 -16.33 6.80 -10.59
N ILE A 249 -15.95 7.43 -9.47
CA ILE A 249 -14.56 7.86 -9.20
C ILE A 249 -13.60 6.66 -9.09
N ILE A 250 -14.05 5.53 -8.52
CA ILE A 250 -13.24 4.31 -8.46
C ILE A 250 -13.04 3.74 -9.88
N ALA A 251 -14.09 3.68 -10.69
CA ALA A 251 -14.05 3.21 -12.07
C ALA A 251 -13.14 4.10 -12.93
N GLU A 252 -13.26 5.43 -12.81
CA GLU A 252 -12.37 6.41 -13.44
C GLU A 252 -10.90 6.19 -13.05
N GLU A 253 -10.58 5.96 -11.76
CA GLU A 253 -9.20 5.68 -11.33
C GLU A 253 -8.71 4.27 -11.74
N CYS A 254 -9.60 3.35 -12.11
CA CYS A 254 -9.29 2.04 -12.70
C CYS A 254 -9.27 2.03 -14.25
N SER A 255 -9.62 3.15 -14.90
CA SER A 255 -9.88 3.24 -16.35
C SER A 255 -8.70 2.94 -17.27
N GLY A 256 -7.48 2.85 -16.72
CA GLY A 256 -6.30 2.37 -17.45
C GLY A 256 -6.33 0.86 -17.76
N GLU A 257 -7.12 0.08 -17.03
CA GLU A 257 -7.15 -1.39 -17.11
C GLU A 257 -8.56 -1.95 -17.43
N VAL A 258 -9.64 -1.23 -17.07
CA VAL A 258 -11.04 -1.65 -17.27
C VAL A 258 -11.93 -0.44 -17.57
N ASP A 259 -12.86 -0.56 -18.51
CA ASP A 259 -13.85 0.49 -18.78
C ASP A 259 -14.91 0.60 -17.67
N VAL A 260 -15.63 1.72 -17.63
CA VAL A 260 -16.58 2.04 -16.55
C VAL A 260 -17.78 1.08 -16.53
N ASP A 261 -18.30 0.69 -17.69
CA ASP A 261 -19.50 -0.15 -17.78
C ASP A 261 -19.18 -1.59 -17.34
N THR A 262 -18.05 -2.15 -17.79
CA THR A 262 -17.52 -3.43 -17.32
C THR A 262 -17.26 -3.40 -15.82
N PHE A 263 -16.66 -2.33 -15.28
CA PHE A 263 -16.44 -2.19 -13.84
C PHE A 263 -17.76 -2.27 -13.05
N MET A 264 -18.80 -1.54 -13.49
CA MET A 264 -20.09 -1.51 -12.81
C MET A 264 -20.80 -2.86 -12.85
N ALA A 265 -20.83 -3.53 -14.00
CA ALA A 265 -21.46 -4.85 -14.14
C ALA A 265 -20.76 -5.92 -13.28
N VAL A 266 -19.41 -5.91 -13.28
CA VAL A 266 -18.62 -6.82 -12.45
C VAL A 266 -18.75 -6.49 -10.95
N HIS A 267 -18.91 -5.23 -10.57
CA HIS A 267 -19.14 -4.81 -9.18
C HIS A 267 -20.49 -5.28 -8.64
N GLU A 268 -21.58 -5.17 -9.42
CA GLU A 268 -22.89 -5.67 -9.00
C GLU A 268 -22.85 -7.20 -8.77
N ALA A 269 -22.31 -7.97 -9.74
CA ALA A 269 -22.19 -9.43 -9.64
C ALA A 269 -21.29 -9.89 -8.46
N ALA A 270 -20.16 -9.22 -8.24
CA ALA A 270 -19.24 -9.53 -7.14
C ALA A 270 -19.79 -9.16 -5.76
N THR A 271 -20.68 -8.14 -5.68
CA THR A 271 -21.28 -7.66 -4.42
C THR A 271 -22.69 -8.17 -4.18
N GLU A 272 -23.11 -9.19 -4.93
CA GLU A 272 -24.31 -9.97 -4.62
C GLU A 272 -24.05 -10.90 -3.42
N GLY A 273 -24.89 -10.79 -2.39
CA GLY A 273 -24.77 -11.53 -1.14
C GLY A 273 -24.14 -10.73 0.02
N ASP A 274 -24.35 -11.21 1.24
CA ASP A 274 -23.82 -10.55 2.44
C ASP A 274 -22.29 -10.59 2.48
N TYR A 275 -21.69 -9.49 2.95
CA TYR A 275 -20.24 -9.29 3.10
C TYR A 275 -19.39 -9.52 1.83
N SER A 276 -20.03 -9.67 0.66
CA SER A 276 -19.37 -9.92 -0.61
C SER A 276 -18.76 -8.65 -1.21
N PHE A 277 -17.64 -8.80 -1.90
CA PHE A 277 -16.85 -7.70 -2.46
C PHE A 277 -16.19 -8.10 -3.78
N LEU A 278 -16.02 -7.10 -4.65
CA LEU A 278 -15.16 -7.19 -5.82
C LEU A 278 -13.70 -7.05 -5.40
N THR A 279 -12.85 -8.00 -5.78
CA THR A 279 -11.39 -7.84 -5.75
C THR A 279 -10.87 -7.65 -7.17
N ILE A 280 -10.02 -6.64 -7.35
CA ILE A 280 -9.39 -6.27 -8.62
C ILE A 280 -7.87 -6.35 -8.45
N ASP A 281 -7.21 -7.21 -9.24
CA ASP A 281 -5.76 -7.35 -9.30
C ASP A 281 -5.16 -6.50 -10.43
N LEU A 282 -4.75 -5.29 -10.09
CA LEU A 282 -4.11 -4.31 -10.98
C LEU A 282 -2.62 -4.64 -11.25
N ASN A 283 -2.11 -5.77 -10.72
CA ASN A 283 -0.77 -6.27 -11.00
C ASN A 283 -0.80 -7.80 -11.20
N ARG A 284 -1.82 -8.30 -11.90
CA ARG A 284 -2.06 -9.74 -12.07
C ARG A 284 -0.88 -10.51 -12.66
N LYS A 285 -0.81 -11.80 -12.35
CA LYS A 285 0.10 -12.73 -13.03
C LYS A 285 -0.48 -13.07 -14.41
N SER A 286 0.39 -13.45 -15.36
CA SER A 286 -0.04 -13.97 -16.67
C SER A 286 -0.86 -15.27 -16.57
N THR A 287 -0.71 -16.00 -15.46
CA THR A 287 -1.48 -17.20 -15.09
C THR A 287 -2.91 -16.90 -14.62
N HIS A 288 -3.24 -15.65 -14.29
CA HIS A 288 -4.57 -15.30 -13.76
C HIS A 288 -5.61 -15.20 -14.88
N PRO A 289 -6.69 -16.01 -14.85
CA PRO A 289 -7.70 -16.06 -15.92
C PRO A 289 -8.50 -14.76 -16.05
N SER A 290 -8.55 -13.95 -14.99
CA SER A 290 -9.14 -12.61 -14.96
C SER A 290 -8.31 -11.69 -14.06
N MET A 291 -8.59 -10.41 -14.05
CA MET A 291 -8.17 -9.50 -12.97
C MET A 291 -9.21 -9.40 -11.85
N PHE A 292 -10.44 -9.89 -12.07
CA PHE A 292 -11.56 -9.77 -11.15
C PHE A 292 -11.83 -11.07 -10.38
N ARG A 293 -12.13 -10.92 -9.09
CA ARG A 293 -12.65 -11.99 -8.24
C ARG A 293 -13.84 -11.51 -7.42
N LYS A 294 -14.79 -12.41 -7.17
CA LYS A 294 -15.70 -12.32 -6.02
C LYS A 294 -14.94 -12.79 -4.78
N CYS A 295 -14.93 -11.94 -3.75
CA CYS A 295 -14.15 -12.14 -2.54
C CYS A 295 -12.67 -12.47 -2.87
N TRP A 296 -12.11 -13.57 -2.36
CA TRP A 296 -10.67 -13.89 -2.50
C TRP A 296 -10.32 -14.87 -3.62
N ASN A 297 -11.27 -15.70 -4.05
CA ASN A 297 -10.98 -16.98 -4.69
C ASN A 297 -11.87 -17.33 -5.91
N GLU A 298 -13.01 -16.67 -6.08
CA GLU A 298 -13.93 -16.98 -7.20
C GLU A 298 -13.68 -16.01 -8.36
N TRP A 299 -13.20 -16.51 -9.49
CA TRP A 299 -12.87 -15.68 -10.65
C TRP A 299 -14.11 -15.20 -11.40
N ILE A 300 -14.17 -13.90 -11.72
CA ILE A 300 -15.20 -13.35 -12.61
C ILE A 300 -14.57 -13.15 -13.99
N THR A 301 -14.99 -13.94 -14.97
CA THR A 301 -14.48 -13.87 -16.35
C THR A 301 -15.50 -13.17 -17.26
N ALA A 302 -15.04 -12.72 -18.45
CA ALA A 302 -15.87 -11.96 -19.38
C ALA A 302 -17.10 -12.73 -19.95
N GLN A 303 -17.24 -14.02 -19.67
CA GLN A 303 -18.45 -14.81 -19.99
C GLN A 303 -19.57 -14.65 -18.96
N VAL A 304 -19.28 -14.04 -17.80
CA VAL A 304 -20.22 -13.82 -16.68
C VAL A 304 -20.80 -12.40 -16.71
N VAL A 305 -20.25 -11.52 -17.56
CA VAL A 305 -20.80 -10.19 -17.82
C VAL A 305 -21.69 -10.31 -19.05
N PRO A 306 -23.02 -10.11 -18.94
CA PRO A 306 -23.89 -10.02 -20.12
C PRO A 306 -23.36 -8.94 -21.06
N SER A 307 -23.48 -9.17 -22.36
CA SER A 307 -23.13 -8.13 -23.33
C SER A 307 -23.97 -6.88 -23.08
N ILE A 308 -23.40 -5.69 -23.34
CA ILE A 308 -24.13 -4.42 -23.13
C ILE A 308 -25.45 -4.39 -23.93
N ASP A 309 -25.48 -5.08 -25.07
CA ASP A 309 -26.68 -5.25 -25.91
C ASP A 309 -27.81 -6.01 -25.17
N GLU A 310 -27.51 -7.08 -24.42
CA GLU A 310 -28.49 -7.86 -23.63
C GLU A 310 -29.10 -7.05 -22.47
N LEU A 311 -28.39 -6.05 -21.96
CA LEU A 311 -28.90 -5.14 -20.92
C LEU A 311 -29.82 -4.04 -21.48
N THR A 312 -29.71 -3.71 -22.77
CA THR A 312 -30.58 -2.71 -23.41
C THR A 312 -31.93 -3.27 -23.85
N ASP A 313 -32.03 -4.57 -24.15
CA ASP A 313 -33.25 -5.19 -24.69
C ASP A 313 -34.37 -5.41 -23.66
N VAL A 314 -34.10 -5.28 -22.35
CA VAL A 314 -35.11 -5.46 -21.28
C VAL A 314 -35.87 -4.16 -20.96
N ALA A 315 -35.40 -3.00 -21.44
CA ALA A 315 -36.04 -1.69 -21.24
C ALA A 315 -36.96 -1.26 -22.40
N GLY A 316 -37.37 -2.22 -23.24
CA GLY A 316 -37.79 -2.00 -24.62
C GLY A 316 -39.27 -2.16 -24.97
N ASP A 317 -40.20 -2.31 -24.02
CA ASP A 317 -41.64 -2.36 -24.36
C ASP A 317 -42.57 -1.84 -23.24
N ASP A 318 -42.70 -0.52 -23.14
CA ASP A 318 -43.96 0.10 -22.67
C ASP A 318 -44.21 1.46 -23.35
N LYS A 319 -44.75 1.42 -24.57
CA LYS A 319 -45.19 2.63 -25.30
C LYS A 319 -46.56 3.08 -24.81
N SER A 320 -46.59 3.97 -23.84
CA SER A 320 -47.71 4.90 -23.66
C SER A 320 -47.32 6.32 -24.09
N THR A 321 -48.08 6.85 -25.04
CA THR A 321 -47.89 8.18 -25.65
C THR A 321 -48.41 9.29 -24.76
N GLU A 322 -47.63 10.34 -24.48
CA GLU A 322 -48.16 11.72 -24.50
C GLU A 322 -47.12 12.86 -24.59
N ASN A 323 -47.54 13.94 -25.27
CA ASN A 323 -47.08 15.33 -25.20
C ASN A 323 -45.59 15.72 -25.39
N LYS A 324 -45.22 15.94 -26.66
CA LYS A 324 -44.32 17.03 -27.04
C LYS A 324 -45.05 18.38 -26.94
N GLN A 325 -44.72 19.24 -25.97
CA GLN A 325 -44.84 20.70 -26.09
C GLN A 325 -44.05 21.41 -24.97
N THR A 326 -43.60 22.66 -25.22
CA THR A 326 -42.97 23.58 -24.24
C THR A 326 -41.54 23.29 -23.74
N LYS A 327 -40.52 23.61 -24.57
CA LYS A 327 -39.23 24.16 -24.10
C LYS A 327 -38.46 24.99 -25.14
N LYS A 328 -39.19 25.80 -25.91
CA LYS A 328 -38.66 26.95 -26.68
C LYS A 328 -39.38 28.21 -26.21
N ASP A 329 -38.98 28.73 -25.04
CA ASP A 329 -39.14 30.14 -24.66
C ASP A 329 -38.58 30.41 -23.25
N LYS A 330 -37.26 30.67 -23.18
CA LYS A 330 -36.59 31.40 -22.08
C LYS A 330 -35.18 31.86 -22.49
N LYS A 331 -35.05 32.42 -23.70
CA LYS A 331 -33.80 33.02 -24.21
C LYS A 331 -34.05 34.37 -24.89
N LYS A 332 -34.73 35.29 -24.19
CA LYS A 332 -34.90 36.70 -24.56
C LYS A 332 -35.44 37.52 -23.38
N THR A 333 -34.56 38.02 -22.50
CA THR A 333 -34.78 39.21 -21.64
C THR A 333 -33.53 39.52 -20.81
N ARG A 334 -32.70 40.45 -21.31
CA ARG A 334 -31.92 41.46 -20.55
C ARG A 334 -30.82 42.06 -21.44
N ALA A 335 -31.17 43.11 -22.17
CA ALA A 335 -30.23 44.08 -22.72
C ALA A 335 -30.94 45.43 -22.91
N SER A 336 -30.24 46.52 -22.58
CA SER A 336 -30.51 47.92 -22.95
C SER A 336 -31.62 48.73 -22.25
N SER A 337 -31.22 49.49 -21.23
CA SER A 337 -31.48 50.94 -21.03
C SER A 337 -30.58 51.43 -19.87
N ASP A 338 -29.57 52.30 -19.94
CA ASP A 338 -28.98 53.30 -20.87
C ASP A 338 -29.05 54.74 -20.29
N LYS A 339 -27.87 55.36 -20.05
CA LYS A 339 -27.58 56.80 -19.74
C LYS A 339 -28.19 57.39 -18.44
N ARG A 340 -27.62 58.39 -17.74
CA ARG A 340 -26.50 59.37 -17.87
C ARG A 340 -25.93 59.62 -16.43
N LYS A 341 -24.99 60.52 -16.05
CA LYS A 341 -24.28 61.67 -16.66
C LYS A 341 -22.80 61.70 -16.17
N ARG A 342 -22.26 62.82 -15.64
CA ARG A 342 -20.94 63.00 -14.96
C ARG A 342 -20.92 64.25 -14.05
N SER A 343 -20.25 64.17 -12.89
CA SER A 343 -19.44 65.22 -12.20
C SER A 343 -18.93 64.61 -10.86
N GLY A 344 -17.75 64.90 -10.30
CA GLY A 344 -16.63 65.72 -10.77
C GLY A 344 -15.98 66.58 -9.67
N ALA A 345 -15.23 65.99 -8.72
CA ALA A 345 -14.26 66.67 -7.84
C ALA A 345 -13.41 65.66 -7.03
N THR A 346 -12.11 65.92 -6.92
CA THR A 346 -11.15 65.31 -5.97
C THR A 346 -10.92 66.31 -4.80
N PRO A 347 -10.32 65.92 -3.64
CA PRO A 347 -8.85 65.79 -3.56
C PRO A 347 -8.29 64.72 -2.60
N GLU A 348 -6.98 64.46 -2.80
CA GLU A 348 -5.94 64.12 -1.81
C GLU A 348 -6.08 62.92 -0.84
N ARG A 349 -5.14 61.98 -1.00
CA ARG A 349 -4.23 61.60 0.09
C ARG A 349 -2.88 61.14 -0.44
N GLU A 350 -1.82 61.57 0.25
CA GLU A 350 -0.42 61.36 -0.14
C GLU A 350 0.10 59.94 0.17
N ASN A 351 1.22 59.62 -0.48
CA ASN A 351 2.09 58.45 -0.35
C ASN A 351 3.53 59.01 -0.15
N PRO A 352 4.60 58.24 0.15
CA PRO A 352 4.73 57.01 0.95
C PRO A 352 5.99 57.01 1.87
N SER A 353 6.32 55.85 2.47
CA SER A 353 7.69 55.31 2.71
C SER A 353 8.51 55.70 3.96
N LYS A 354 9.01 54.68 4.70
CA LYS A 354 10.46 54.25 4.82
C LYS A 354 10.75 53.39 6.08
N LYS A 355 11.76 52.51 5.97
CA LYS A 355 12.42 51.76 7.08
C LYS A 355 13.59 52.58 7.68
N PRO A 356 14.08 52.24 8.88
CA PRO A 356 15.34 51.46 9.06
C PRO A 356 15.17 50.32 10.10
N VAL A 357 15.90 49.19 10.17
CA VAL A 357 17.35 48.84 10.17
C VAL A 357 18.09 49.14 11.49
N GLY A 358 18.46 48.07 12.22
CA GLY A 358 19.73 47.99 12.99
C GLY A 358 19.67 47.79 14.52
N GLY A 359 20.35 46.74 15.03
CA GLY A 359 20.83 46.66 16.42
C GLY A 359 20.28 45.52 17.30
N GLY A 360 21.15 44.60 17.73
CA GLY A 360 20.97 43.75 18.93
C GLY A 360 22.13 44.02 19.91
N PRO A 361 22.51 43.09 20.80
CA PRO A 361 21.78 41.97 21.41
C PRO A 361 21.55 42.22 22.92
N TYR A 362 20.65 41.47 23.58
CA TYR A 362 20.59 41.46 25.06
C TYR A 362 20.43 40.08 25.68
N THR A 363 21.17 39.87 26.76
CA THR A 363 21.24 38.67 27.58
C THR A 363 20.14 38.65 28.65
N GLY A 364 19.62 37.47 29.01
CA GLY A 364 18.43 37.41 29.89
C GLY A 364 18.03 36.04 30.43
N LYS A 365 18.89 35.43 31.26
CA LYS A 365 18.60 34.44 32.32
C LYS A 365 17.29 33.62 32.21
N GLN A 366 17.37 32.36 31.79
CA GLN A 366 16.39 31.35 32.24
C GLN A 366 16.61 31.04 33.73
N GLN A 367 15.55 31.16 34.55
CA GLN A 367 15.56 30.72 35.94
C GLN A 367 15.17 29.23 36.04
N LEU A 368 15.95 28.49 36.83
CA LEU A 368 15.63 27.11 37.24
C LEU A 368 14.43 27.08 38.20
N ALA A 369 13.37 26.34 37.85
CA ALA A 369 12.24 26.04 38.73
C ALA A 369 12.23 24.54 39.13
N LYS A 370 12.95 24.28 40.22
CA LYS A 370 12.89 23.13 41.16
C LYS A 370 11.98 21.93 40.83
N ALA A 371 12.61 20.75 40.74
CA ALA A 371 11.94 19.46 40.85
C ALA A 371 11.33 19.23 42.24
N GLY A 372 10.04 18.86 42.29
CA GLY A 372 9.36 18.41 43.50
C GLY A 372 9.45 16.88 43.64
N ARG A 373 10.29 16.38 44.56
CA ARG A 373 10.55 14.95 44.75
C ARG A 373 9.60 14.36 45.80
N ALA A 374 8.46 13.81 45.38
CA ALA A 374 7.54 13.11 46.27
C ALA A 374 8.14 11.76 46.72
N LYS A 375 8.27 11.54 48.04
CA LYS A 375 8.71 10.27 48.62
C LYS A 375 7.50 9.34 48.78
N GLN A 376 7.42 8.28 48.00
CA GLN A 376 6.49 7.18 48.27
C GLN A 376 7.23 6.10 49.08
N LYS A 377 6.72 5.77 50.26
CA LYS A 377 7.32 4.73 51.13
C LYS A 377 6.82 3.36 50.69
N CYS A 378 7.74 2.41 50.48
CA CYS A 378 7.40 0.99 50.44
C CYS A 378 7.13 0.49 51.88
N PRO A 379 6.06 -0.30 52.13
CA PRO A 379 5.98 -1.12 53.32
C PRO A 379 6.87 -2.37 53.16
N GLY A 380 7.55 -2.77 54.24
CA GLY A 380 8.31 -4.03 54.29
C GLY A 380 7.41 -5.25 54.51
N PRO A 381 7.94 -6.47 54.36
CA PRO A 381 7.16 -7.71 54.44
C PRO A 381 6.77 -8.05 55.88
N GLN A 382 5.61 -8.68 56.03
CA GLN A 382 5.24 -9.45 57.22
C GLN A 382 5.10 -10.92 56.82
N MET A 383 5.87 -11.77 57.53
CA MET A 383 5.89 -13.24 57.58
C MET A 383 5.51 -14.02 56.31
#